data_AF-A0A5N1J2D3-F1
#
_entry.id   AF-A0A5N1J2D3-F1
#
_cell.length_a   1.000
_cell.length_b   1.000
_cell.length_c   1.000
_cell.angle_alpha   90.00
_cell.angle_beta   90.00
_cell.angle_gamma   90.00
#
_symmetry.space_group_name_H-M   'P 1'
#
loop_
_entity.id
_entity.type
_entity.pdbx_description
1 polymer ?
#
loop_
_entity_poly.entity_id
_entity_poly.type
_entity_poly.pdbx_seq_one_letter_code
_entity_poly.pdbx_strand_id
1 'polypeptide(L)'
;MYCLSEAQIDFIFRDIRARGVEMESLQQDLLDHVCCLIEQNLEANGNFEDFYFTTIQTFYKTELCEIEEETLFLLTNKNYYAMKKIMLTSGAFSAIVLSLGIIFKFMHWPGAGVLIVSGITFFSLLFLPLLFTLKIKEKQASQSPFILAAGTLSAILFSLSTLFKLMHWPLANVLGLTAIGIMLLLFLPVYFFTGIRHAETKMNSIVTSILIVAGSGLLMSLVRSPQNSTFINQLNTNYFVRYEQLLETEQNHLNALLKTNPETLTFHPQSQQIIQLCQELKAYIISRDTGRNVSAAELKTNNILLTDGWVRDYFREEEPAAQKLQSLKELVTTYNQTNATKPHFQPIPVEATVLDKSEERTLAALNGLTQIQLQVLQNERQLLALK
;
A
#
# COMPACT_ATOMS: atom_id res chain seq x y z
N MET A 1 -49.93 -52.31 -10.65
CA MET A 1 -48.71 -51.53 -10.87
C MET A 1 -48.31 -51.77 -12.31
N TYR A 2 -48.32 -50.71 -13.10
CA TYR A 2 -47.88 -50.77 -14.49
C TYR A 2 -46.34 -50.89 -14.49
N CYS A 3 -45.77 -51.67 -15.40
CA CYS A 3 -44.32 -51.82 -15.51
C CYS A 3 -43.87 -51.19 -16.82
N LEU A 4 -43.00 -50.19 -16.75
CA LEU A 4 -42.51 -49.49 -17.92
C LEU A 4 -41.54 -50.36 -18.71
N SER A 5 -41.70 -50.39 -20.02
CA SER A 5 -40.71 -51.01 -20.92
C SER A 5 -39.50 -50.09 -21.12
N GLU A 6 -38.33 -50.67 -21.44
CA GLU A 6 -37.12 -49.89 -21.75
C GLU A 6 -37.37 -48.84 -22.85
N ALA A 7 -38.17 -49.18 -23.86
CA ALA A 7 -38.53 -48.26 -24.93
C ALA A 7 -39.34 -47.04 -24.43
N GLN A 8 -40.18 -47.20 -23.41
CA GLN A 8 -40.96 -46.12 -22.80
C GLN A 8 -40.09 -45.22 -21.91
N ILE A 9 -39.15 -45.81 -21.16
CA ILE A 9 -38.19 -45.06 -20.34
C ILE A 9 -37.29 -44.21 -21.26
N ASP A 10 -36.79 -44.80 -22.34
CA ASP A 10 -36.01 -44.12 -23.37
C ASP A 10 -36.80 -42.97 -24.02
N PHE A 11 -38.09 -43.18 -24.26
CA PHE A 11 -38.98 -42.14 -24.79
C PHE A 11 -39.10 -40.95 -23.83
N ILE A 12 -39.40 -41.20 -22.55
CA ILE A 12 -39.51 -40.15 -21.51
C ILE A 12 -38.20 -39.37 -21.41
N PHE A 13 -37.06 -40.05 -21.34
CA PHE A 13 -35.76 -39.40 -21.23
C PHE A 13 -35.45 -38.51 -22.45
N ARG A 14 -35.73 -39.00 -23.66
CA ARG A 14 -35.53 -38.20 -24.90
C ARG A 14 -36.47 -37.00 -24.96
N ASP A 15 -37.71 -37.15 -24.52
CA ASP A 15 -38.70 -36.06 -24.52
C ASP A 15 -38.35 -34.97 -23.50
N ILE A 16 -37.92 -35.33 -22.29
CA ILE A 16 -37.42 -34.37 -21.28
C ILE A 16 -36.26 -33.53 -21.85
N ARG A 17 -35.32 -34.18 -22.54
CA ARG A 17 -34.20 -33.50 -23.19
C ARG A 17 -34.64 -32.63 -24.37
N ALA A 18 -35.58 -33.12 -25.18
CA ALA A 18 -36.11 -32.37 -26.32
C ALA A 18 -36.87 -31.10 -25.90
N ARG A 19 -37.43 -31.08 -24.68
CA ARG A 19 -38.11 -29.94 -24.07
C ARG A 19 -37.18 -28.93 -23.39
N GLY A 20 -35.86 -29.09 -23.54
CA GLY A 20 -34.87 -28.06 -23.16
C GLY A 20 -34.31 -28.16 -21.74
N VAL A 21 -34.47 -29.30 -21.05
CA VAL A 21 -33.74 -29.57 -19.80
C VAL A 21 -32.35 -30.11 -20.16
N GLU A 22 -31.29 -29.37 -19.85
CA GLU A 22 -29.89 -29.69 -20.17
C GLU A 22 -29.14 -30.31 -18.98
N MET A 23 -29.49 -29.93 -17.75
CA MET A 23 -28.82 -30.38 -16.53
C MET A 23 -29.04 -31.88 -16.27
N GLU A 24 -27.97 -32.68 -16.36
CA GLU A 24 -28.02 -34.15 -16.27
C GLU A 24 -28.65 -34.68 -14.97
N SER A 25 -28.32 -34.07 -13.82
CA SER A 25 -28.93 -34.46 -12.54
C SER A 25 -30.44 -34.23 -12.52
N LEU A 26 -30.89 -33.09 -13.08
CA LEU A 26 -32.30 -32.75 -13.17
C LEU A 26 -33.05 -33.64 -14.16
N GLN A 27 -32.41 -34.01 -15.28
CA GLN A 27 -32.96 -34.98 -16.22
C GLN A 27 -33.22 -36.33 -15.53
N GLN A 28 -32.27 -36.82 -14.72
CA GLN A 28 -32.44 -38.09 -14.01
C GLN A 28 -33.51 -38.00 -12.92
N ASP A 29 -33.55 -36.90 -12.16
CA ASP A 29 -34.56 -36.68 -11.13
C ASP A 29 -35.98 -36.60 -11.73
N LEU A 30 -36.13 -35.88 -12.85
CA LEU A 30 -37.40 -35.80 -13.57
C LEU A 30 -37.79 -37.15 -14.18
N LEU A 31 -36.83 -37.87 -14.77
CA LEU A 31 -37.06 -39.21 -15.32
C LEU A 31 -37.57 -40.17 -14.24
N ASP A 32 -36.88 -40.25 -13.10
CA ASP A 32 -37.25 -41.13 -12.00
C ASP A 32 -38.63 -40.80 -11.44
N HIS A 33 -38.92 -39.51 -11.24
CA HIS A 33 -40.20 -39.07 -10.70
C HIS A 33 -41.36 -39.33 -11.66
N VAL A 34 -41.17 -39.06 -12.95
CA VAL A 34 -42.18 -39.33 -13.99
C VAL A 34 -42.42 -40.83 -14.13
N CYS A 35 -41.38 -41.66 -14.17
CA CYS A 35 -41.51 -43.11 -14.21
C CYS A 35 -42.30 -43.64 -13.00
N CYS A 36 -41.94 -43.21 -11.79
CA CYS A 36 -42.65 -43.59 -10.57
C CYS A 36 -44.15 -43.24 -10.62
N LEU A 37 -44.49 -42.03 -11.08
CA LEU A 37 -45.88 -41.59 -11.17
C LEU A 37 -46.70 -42.44 -12.15
N ILE A 38 -46.09 -42.83 -13.28
CA ILE A 38 -46.75 -43.67 -14.29
C ILE A 38 -46.93 -45.09 -13.77
N GLU A 39 -45.91 -45.71 -13.18
CA GLU A 39 -45.99 -47.08 -12.67
C GLU A 39 -47.03 -47.26 -11.56
N GLN A 40 -47.22 -46.23 -10.73
CA GLN A 40 -48.16 -46.22 -9.61
C GLN A 40 -49.60 -45.97 -10.04
N ASN A 41 -49.82 -45.05 -10.99
CA ASN A 41 -51.15 -44.51 -11.27
C ASN A 41 -51.74 -44.96 -12.61
N LEU A 42 -50.94 -45.54 -13.52
CA LEU A 42 -51.45 -46.07 -14.78
C LEU A 42 -52.13 -47.43 -14.58
N GLU A 43 -53.36 -47.55 -15.05
CA GLU A 43 -54.10 -48.82 -15.06
C GLU A 43 -53.47 -49.81 -16.06
N ALA A 44 -53.61 -51.12 -15.82
CA ALA A 44 -52.95 -52.16 -16.62
C ALA A 44 -53.31 -52.14 -18.12
N ASN A 45 -54.46 -51.56 -18.49
CA ASN A 45 -54.92 -51.41 -19.87
C ASN A 45 -54.96 -49.93 -20.33
N GLY A 46 -54.31 -49.03 -19.58
CA GLY A 46 -54.31 -47.60 -19.87
C GLY A 46 -53.42 -47.23 -21.06
N ASN A 47 -53.74 -46.11 -21.71
CA ASN A 47 -52.89 -45.55 -22.76
C ASN A 47 -51.70 -44.82 -22.12
N PHE A 48 -50.49 -45.34 -22.34
CA PHE A 48 -49.25 -44.74 -21.84
C PHE A 48 -49.04 -43.31 -22.36
N GLU A 49 -49.30 -43.06 -23.65
CA GLU A 49 -48.98 -41.79 -24.29
C GLU A 49 -49.85 -40.65 -23.73
N ASP A 50 -51.16 -40.88 -23.64
CA ASP A 50 -52.12 -39.91 -23.06
C ASP A 50 -51.80 -39.63 -21.58
N PHE A 51 -51.48 -40.68 -20.82
CA PHE A 51 -51.17 -40.55 -19.39
C PHE A 51 -49.82 -39.84 -19.16
N TYR A 52 -48.81 -40.12 -19.98
CA TYR A 52 -47.53 -39.43 -19.94
C TYR A 52 -47.69 -37.93 -20.21
N PHE A 53 -48.39 -37.55 -21.30
CA PHE A 53 -48.58 -36.14 -21.63
C PHE A 53 -49.36 -35.38 -20.55
N THR A 54 -50.31 -36.04 -19.90
CA THR A 54 -51.02 -35.47 -18.75
C THR A 54 -50.09 -35.33 -17.54
N THR A 55 -49.26 -36.33 -17.27
CA THR A 55 -48.33 -36.36 -16.12
C THR A 55 -47.26 -35.29 -16.26
N ILE A 56 -46.58 -35.19 -17.41
CA ILE A 56 -45.48 -34.24 -17.62
C ILE A 56 -45.97 -32.78 -17.54
N GLN A 57 -47.20 -32.49 -17.98
CA GLN A 57 -47.82 -31.16 -17.87
C GLN A 57 -48.02 -30.69 -16.43
N THR A 58 -48.00 -31.58 -15.44
CA THR A 58 -48.14 -31.18 -14.02
C THR A 58 -46.88 -30.54 -13.44
N PHE A 59 -45.72 -30.74 -14.10
CA PHE A 59 -44.42 -30.27 -13.62
C PHE A 59 -44.13 -28.81 -13.97
N TYR A 60 -44.82 -28.25 -14.96
CA TYR A 60 -44.56 -26.91 -15.50
C TYR A 60 -45.86 -26.15 -15.82
N LYS A 61 -45.78 -24.82 -15.84
CA LYS A 61 -46.87 -23.90 -16.17
C LYS A 61 -46.87 -23.52 -17.65
N THR A 62 -45.68 -23.26 -18.22
CA THR A 62 -45.53 -22.84 -19.61
C THR A 62 -44.70 -23.84 -20.40
N GLU A 63 -43.45 -24.09 -19.97
CA GLU A 63 -42.51 -25.00 -20.64
C GLU A 63 -41.67 -25.75 -19.61
N LEU A 64 -41.24 -26.99 -19.90
CA LEU A 64 -40.51 -27.83 -18.94
C LEU A 64 -39.12 -27.25 -18.58
N CYS A 65 -38.48 -26.50 -19.48
CA CYS A 65 -37.20 -25.83 -19.24
C CYS A 65 -37.25 -24.82 -18.09
N GLU A 66 -38.44 -24.30 -17.74
CA GLU A 66 -38.61 -23.31 -16.66
C GLU A 66 -38.17 -23.87 -15.30
N ILE A 67 -38.26 -25.19 -15.09
CA ILE A 67 -37.82 -25.86 -13.85
C ILE A 67 -36.31 -25.74 -13.69
N GLU A 68 -35.56 -25.88 -14.79
CA GLU A 68 -34.11 -25.69 -14.78
C GLU A 68 -33.77 -24.21 -14.58
N GLU A 69 -34.50 -23.30 -15.23
CA GLU A 69 -34.33 -21.86 -15.03
C GLU A 69 -34.60 -21.42 -13.59
N GLU A 70 -35.68 -21.91 -12.96
CA GLU A 70 -36.02 -21.66 -11.55
C GLU A 70 -34.99 -22.29 -10.60
N THR A 71 -34.53 -23.50 -10.90
CA THR A 71 -33.50 -24.18 -10.11
C THR A 71 -32.17 -23.44 -10.18
N LEU A 72 -31.74 -23.04 -11.37
CA LEU A 72 -30.57 -22.19 -11.57
C LEU A 72 -30.77 -20.82 -10.93
N PHE A 73 -31.96 -20.24 -11.01
CA PHE A 73 -32.31 -18.98 -10.36
C PHE A 73 -32.25 -19.09 -8.84
N LEU A 74 -32.74 -20.16 -8.22
CA LEU A 74 -32.68 -20.36 -6.76
C LEU A 74 -31.26 -20.68 -6.28
N LEU A 75 -30.52 -21.48 -7.03
CA LEU A 75 -29.13 -21.83 -6.72
C LEU A 75 -28.17 -20.63 -6.92
N THR A 76 -28.52 -19.71 -7.83
CA THR A 76 -27.68 -18.56 -8.18
C THR A 76 -28.13 -17.27 -7.47
N ASN A 77 -29.42 -16.95 -7.40
CA ASN A 77 -29.95 -15.59 -7.25
C ASN A 77 -30.68 -15.27 -5.94
N LYS A 78 -29.89 -15.14 -4.88
CA LYS A 78 -30.08 -13.98 -3.97
C LYS A 78 -28.78 -13.26 -3.70
N ASN A 79 -27.74 -14.03 -3.39
CA ASN A 79 -26.44 -13.47 -3.05
C ASN A 79 -25.61 -13.10 -4.29
N TYR A 80 -25.78 -13.77 -5.43
CA TYR A 80 -25.01 -13.47 -6.64
C TYR A 80 -25.27 -12.06 -7.20
N TYR A 81 -26.54 -11.70 -7.45
CA TYR A 81 -26.87 -10.34 -7.91
C TYR A 81 -26.51 -9.27 -6.87
N ALA A 82 -26.68 -9.57 -5.58
CA ALA A 82 -26.24 -8.68 -4.51
C ALA A 82 -24.71 -8.47 -4.56
N MET A 83 -23.92 -9.54 -4.65
CA MET A 83 -22.46 -9.48 -4.78
C MET A 83 -22.02 -8.73 -6.03
N LYS A 84 -22.68 -8.96 -7.18
CA LYS A 84 -22.40 -8.26 -8.45
C LYS A 84 -22.69 -6.76 -8.35
N LYS A 85 -23.83 -6.40 -7.73
CA LYS A 85 -24.17 -5.00 -7.47
C LYS A 85 -23.19 -4.34 -6.50
N ILE A 86 -22.83 -5.01 -5.41
CA ILE A 86 -21.84 -4.51 -4.43
C ILE A 86 -20.46 -4.37 -5.09
N MET A 87 -20.04 -5.33 -5.92
CA MET A 87 -18.80 -5.26 -6.66
C MET A 87 -18.79 -4.02 -7.58
N LEU A 88 -19.79 -3.85 -8.44
CA LEU A 88 -19.83 -2.71 -9.37
C LEU A 88 -19.89 -1.36 -8.64
N THR A 89 -20.70 -1.27 -7.58
CA THR A 89 -20.84 -0.03 -6.79
C THR A 89 -19.56 0.29 -6.01
N SER A 90 -18.93 -0.69 -5.39
CA SER A 90 -17.64 -0.50 -4.70
C SER A 90 -16.51 -0.15 -5.67
N GLY A 91 -16.48 -0.76 -6.86
CA GLY A 91 -15.55 -0.42 -7.93
C GLY A 91 -15.72 1.03 -8.38
N ALA A 92 -16.94 1.45 -8.71
CA ALA A 92 -17.23 2.83 -9.11
C ALA A 92 -16.90 3.84 -7.99
N PHE A 93 -17.31 3.54 -6.76
CA PHE A 93 -16.99 4.37 -5.59
C PHE A 93 -15.48 4.51 -5.41
N SER A 94 -14.73 3.41 -5.47
CA SER A 94 -13.27 3.44 -5.34
C SER A 94 -12.60 4.29 -6.42
N ALA A 95 -13.04 4.19 -7.68
CA ALA A 95 -12.48 4.95 -8.79
C ALA A 95 -12.75 6.46 -8.67
N ILE A 96 -13.95 6.85 -8.24
CA ILE A 96 -14.33 8.26 -8.02
C ILE A 96 -13.52 8.83 -6.86
N VAL A 97 -13.52 8.13 -5.72
CA VAL A 97 -12.84 8.57 -4.50
C VAL A 97 -11.32 8.64 -4.70
N LEU A 98 -10.72 7.70 -5.43
CA LEU A 98 -9.30 7.75 -5.77
C LEU A 98 -8.96 8.92 -6.68
N SER A 99 -9.75 9.14 -7.72
CA SER A 99 -9.56 10.27 -8.63
C SER A 99 -9.64 11.60 -7.89
N LEU A 100 -10.64 11.78 -7.03
CA LEU A 100 -10.78 12.97 -6.18
C LEU A 100 -9.59 13.11 -5.21
N GLY A 101 -9.16 12.02 -4.56
CA GLY A 101 -8.03 12.02 -3.64
C GLY A 101 -6.72 12.44 -4.32
N ILE A 102 -6.49 12.00 -5.56
CA ILE A 102 -5.34 12.41 -6.36
C ILE A 102 -5.42 13.91 -6.70
N ILE A 103 -6.59 14.40 -7.14
CA ILE A 103 -6.79 15.84 -7.44
C ILE A 103 -6.54 16.68 -6.18
N PHE A 104 -7.07 16.26 -5.03
CA PHE A 104 -6.88 16.96 -3.76
C PHE A 104 -5.39 16.98 -3.37
N LYS A 105 -4.67 15.89 -3.63
CA LYS A 105 -3.22 15.84 -3.40
C LYS A 105 -2.47 16.84 -4.28
N PHE A 106 -2.82 16.96 -5.57
CA PHE A 106 -2.22 17.95 -6.46
C PHE A 106 -2.56 19.39 -6.08
N MET A 107 -3.79 19.64 -5.67
CA MET A 107 -4.26 20.96 -5.24
C MET A 107 -3.88 21.31 -3.80
N HIS A 108 -3.17 20.42 -3.09
CA HIS A 108 -2.79 20.57 -1.69
C HIS A 108 -3.99 20.79 -0.75
N TRP A 109 -5.16 20.26 -1.12
CA TRP A 109 -6.38 20.39 -0.34
C TRP A 109 -6.39 19.40 0.84
N PRO A 110 -6.96 19.81 1.99
CA PRO A 110 -7.08 18.93 3.15
C PRO A 110 -7.94 17.70 2.82
N GLY A 111 -7.62 16.56 3.43
CA GLY A 111 -8.38 15.31 3.24
C GLY A 111 -7.94 14.43 2.07
N ALA A 112 -6.95 14.85 1.27
CA ALA A 112 -6.38 14.03 0.18
C ALA A 112 -5.97 12.62 0.64
N GLY A 113 -5.32 12.54 1.82
CA GLY A 113 -4.88 11.26 2.40
C GLY A 113 -6.03 10.30 2.66
N VAL A 114 -7.12 10.79 3.28
CA VAL A 114 -8.30 9.97 3.64
C VAL A 114 -9.00 9.44 2.38
N LEU A 115 -9.14 10.27 1.34
CA LEU A 115 -9.71 9.84 0.06
C LEU A 115 -8.85 8.76 -0.59
N ILE A 116 -7.54 8.92 -0.65
CA ILE A 116 -6.64 7.90 -1.22
C ILE A 116 -6.71 6.60 -0.42
N VAL A 117 -6.63 6.66 0.92
CA VAL A 117 -6.69 5.47 1.79
C VAL A 117 -8.01 4.72 1.61
N SER A 118 -9.14 5.43 1.71
CA SER A 118 -10.46 4.81 1.56
C SER A 118 -10.63 4.21 0.16
N GLY A 119 -10.30 4.98 -0.89
CA GLY A 119 -10.40 4.52 -2.27
C GLY A 119 -9.60 3.25 -2.56
N ILE A 120 -8.32 3.18 -2.17
CA ILE A 120 -7.51 1.97 -2.36
C ILE A 120 -8.03 0.81 -1.51
N THR A 121 -8.51 1.08 -0.29
CA THR A 121 -9.05 0.03 0.60
C THR A 121 -10.30 -0.61 -0.01
N PHE A 122 -11.25 0.18 -0.50
CA PHE A 122 -12.45 -0.36 -1.18
C PHE A 122 -12.08 -1.11 -2.47
N PHE A 123 -11.12 -0.60 -3.25
CA PHE A 123 -10.66 -1.28 -4.45
C PHE A 123 -10.01 -2.64 -4.13
N SER A 124 -9.07 -2.66 -3.18
CA SER A 124 -8.24 -3.83 -2.88
C SER A 124 -8.95 -4.88 -2.04
N LEU A 125 -9.74 -4.49 -1.04
CA LEU A 125 -10.32 -5.42 -0.07
C LEU A 125 -11.80 -5.73 -0.32
N LEU A 126 -12.48 -4.97 -1.17
CA LEU A 126 -13.90 -5.23 -1.51
C LEU A 126 -14.09 -5.57 -2.98
N PHE A 127 -13.66 -4.69 -3.89
CA PHE A 127 -13.88 -4.90 -5.33
C PHE A 127 -13.13 -6.14 -5.87
N LEU A 128 -11.82 -6.24 -5.64
CA LEU A 128 -11.00 -7.33 -6.19
C LEU A 128 -11.41 -8.73 -5.66
N PRO A 129 -11.64 -8.95 -4.35
CA PRO A 129 -12.11 -10.25 -3.85
C PRO A 129 -13.50 -10.61 -4.38
N LEU A 130 -14.43 -9.64 -4.48
CA LEU A 130 -15.76 -9.91 -5.05
C LEU A 130 -15.66 -10.29 -6.53
N LEU A 131 -14.83 -9.60 -7.31
CA LEU A 131 -14.56 -9.95 -8.70
C LEU A 131 -14.04 -11.37 -8.86
N PHE A 132 -13.10 -11.78 -7.99
CA PHE A 132 -12.59 -13.14 -7.95
C PHE A 132 -13.69 -14.17 -7.69
N THR A 133 -14.49 -13.97 -6.63
CA THR A 133 -15.55 -14.92 -6.27
C THR A 133 -16.63 -15.05 -7.34
N LEU A 134 -17.01 -13.95 -8.00
CA LEU A 134 -17.98 -13.97 -9.09
C LEU A 134 -17.44 -14.71 -10.31
N LYS A 135 -16.18 -14.44 -10.70
CA LYS A 135 -15.55 -15.13 -11.84
C LYS A 135 -15.36 -16.63 -11.65
N ILE A 136 -15.13 -17.10 -10.43
CA ILE A 136 -15.12 -18.55 -10.13
C ILE A 136 -16.52 -19.14 -10.27
N LYS A 137 -17.53 -18.45 -9.72
CA LYS A 137 -18.92 -18.93 -9.73
C LYS A 137 -19.53 -18.96 -11.13
N GLU A 138 -19.16 -18.02 -12.00
CA GLU A 138 -19.68 -17.95 -13.36
C GLU A 138 -19.29 -19.16 -14.24
N LYS A 139 -18.39 -20.07 -13.81
CA LYS A 139 -17.84 -21.23 -14.58
C LYS A 139 -17.33 -20.90 -16.00
N GLN A 140 -17.42 -19.64 -16.43
CA GLN A 140 -17.03 -19.06 -17.71
C GLN A 140 -15.53 -18.79 -17.82
N ALA A 141 -14.76 -19.02 -16.75
CA ALA A 141 -13.32 -18.90 -16.81
C ALA A 141 -12.74 -20.10 -17.56
N SER A 142 -12.39 -19.90 -18.84
CA SER A 142 -11.49 -20.80 -19.59
C SER A 142 -10.09 -20.93 -18.94
N GLN A 143 -9.85 -20.18 -17.87
CA GLN A 143 -8.60 -20.14 -17.12
C GLN A 143 -8.75 -20.86 -15.79
N SER A 144 -7.70 -21.56 -15.39
CA SER A 144 -7.68 -22.27 -14.11
C SER A 144 -7.96 -21.32 -12.93
N PRO A 145 -8.69 -21.77 -11.89
CA PRO A 145 -8.97 -20.97 -10.70
C PRO A 145 -7.68 -20.48 -10.01
N PHE A 146 -6.58 -21.23 -10.16
CA PHE A 146 -5.26 -20.85 -9.68
C PHE A 146 -4.72 -19.58 -10.33
N ILE A 147 -4.82 -19.44 -11.67
CA ILE A 147 -4.37 -18.23 -12.39
C ILE A 147 -5.15 -17.01 -11.90
N LEU A 148 -6.47 -17.16 -11.78
CA LEU A 148 -7.33 -16.09 -11.30
C LEU A 148 -6.98 -15.70 -9.86
N ALA A 149 -6.75 -16.66 -8.97
CA ALA A 149 -6.35 -16.42 -7.58
C ALA A 149 -5.00 -15.70 -7.49
N ALA A 150 -3.99 -16.18 -8.22
CA ALA A 150 -2.65 -15.59 -8.23
C ALA A 150 -2.68 -14.14 -8.75
N GLY A 151 -3.43 -13.88 -9.83
CA GLY A 151 -3.58 -12.54 -10.40
C GLY A 151 -4.35 -11.58 -9.49
N THR A 152 -5.42 -12.04 -8.85
CA THR A 152 -6.15 -11.22 -7.86
C THR A 152 -5.26 -10.92 -6.65
N LEU A 153 -4.54 -11.92 -6.12
CA LEU A 153 -3.64 -11.74 -4.99
C LEU A 153 -2.52 -10.73 -5.31
N SER A 154 -1.88 -10.84 -6.48
CA SER A 154 -0.84 -9.88 -6.89
C SER A 154 -1.41 -8.47 -7.03
N ALA A 155 -2.63 -8.31 -7.56
CA ALA A 155 -3.27 -7.00 -7.69
C ALA A 155 -3.62 -6.36 -6.32
N ILE A 156 -4.07 -7.16 -5.35
CA ILE A 156 -4.31 -6.71 -3.97
C ILE A 156 -2.99 -6.25 -3.33
N LEU A 157 -1.95 -7.06 -3.40
CA LEU A 157 -0.65 -6.70 -2.82
C LEU A 157 -0.03 -5.47 -3.49
N PHE A 158 -0.18 -5.33 -4.81
CA PHE A 158 0.35 -4.19 -5.54
C PHE A 158 -0.39 -2.88 -5.21
N SER A 159 -1.72 -2.94 -5.08
CA SER A 159 -2.52 -1.78 -4.68
C SER A 159 -2.22 -1.36 -3.24
N LEU A 160 -2.08 -2.31 -2.29
CA LEU A 160 -1.66 -2.02 -0.91
C LEU A 160 -0.23 -1.50 -0.82
N SER A 161 0.70 -2.05 -1.59
CA SER A 161 2.06 -1.52 -1.74
C SER A 161 2.06 -0.06 -2.16
N THR A 162 1.24 0.29 -3.16
CA THR A 162 1.10 1.66 -3.65
C THR A 162 0.53 2.58 -2.56
N LEU A 163 -0.48 2.14 -1.82
CA LEU A 163 -1.03 2.87 -0.68
C LEU A 163 0.04 3.15 0.37
N PHE A 164 0.79 2.13 0.77
CA PHE A 164 1.82 2.25 1.80
C PHE A 164 2.94 3.19 1.35
N LYS A 165 3.32 3.12 0.06
CA LYS A 165 4.30 4.03 -0.51
C LYS A 165 3.81 5.48 -0.53
N LEU A 166 2.53 5.70 -0.85
CA LEU A 166 1.90 7.03 -0.85
C LEU A 166 1.77 7.62 0.56
N MET A 167 1.51 6.79 1.56
CA MET A 167 1.36 7.20 2.97
C MET A 167 2.67 7.19 3.77
N HIS A 168 3.79 6.85 3.12
CA HIS A 168 5.10 6.69 3.77
C HIS A 168 5.12 5.64 4.89
N TRP A 169 4.24 4.65 4.79
CA TRP A 169 4.17 3.56 5.75
C TRP A 169 5.27 2.52 5.51
N PRO A 170 5.76 1.85 6.57
CA PRO A 170 6.74 0.78 6.44
C PRO A 170 6.15 -0.37 5.61
N LEU A 171 6.99 -1.27 5.09
CA LEU A 171 6.60 -2.45 4.29
C LEU A 171 6.20 -2.19 2.83
N ALA A 172 6.03 -0.95 2.38
CA ALA A 172 5.64 -0.62 1.00
C ALA A 172 6.46 -1.38 -0.07
N ASN A 173 7.80 -1.33 0.03
CA ASN A 173 8.68 -1.99 -0.94
C ASN A 173 8.61 -3.53 -0.87
N VAL A 174 8.39 -4.10 0.31
CA VAL A 174 8.29 -5.55 0.50
C VAL A 174 6.99 -6.07 -0.13
N LEU A 175 5.86 -5.38 0.09
CA LEU A 175 4.58 -5.68 -0.55
C LEU A 175 4.69 -5.56 -2.08
N GLY A 176 5.36 -4.52 -2.58
CA GLY A 176 5.53 -4.32 -4.03
C GLY A 176 6.39 -5.40 -4.67
N LEU A 177 7.52 -5.76 -4.04
CA LEU A 177 8.41 -6.79 -4.55
C LEU A 177 7.75 -8.18 -4.50
N THR A 178 7.02 -8.49 -3.43
CA THR A 178 6.27 -9.75 -3.32
C THR A 178 5.14 -9.83 -4.35
N ALA A 179 4.41 -8.74 -4.59
CA ALA A 179 3.39 -8.66 -5.64
C ALA A 179 3.98 -8.94 -7.04
N ILE A 180 5.09 -8.28 -7.38
CA ILE A 180 5.80 -8.50 -8.66
C ILE A 180 6.35 -9.92 -8.75
N GLY A 181 6.90 -10.47 -7.65
CA GLY A 181 7.38 -11.84 -7.58
C GLY A 181 6.28 -12.87 -7.86
N ILE A 182 5.11 -12.71 -7.23
CA ILE A 182 3.93 -13.56 -7.52
C ILE A 182 3.51 -13.41 -8.99
N MET A 183 3.49 -12.18 -9.51
CA MET A 183 3.06 -11.92 -10.88
C MET A 183 4.01 -12.53 -11.93
N LEU A 184 5.33 -12.45 -11.72
CA LEU A 184 6.33 -12.93 -12.68
C LEU A 184 6.68 -14.41 -12.52
N LEU A 185 6.66 -14.95 -11.29
CA LEU A 185 7.09 -16.32 -11.02
C LEU A 185 5.93 -17.32 -10.94
N LEU A 186 4.73 -16.87 -10.54
CA LEU A 186 3.56 -17.76 -10.42
C LEU A 186 2.56 -17.50 -11.54
N PHE A 187 2.06 -16.26 -11.65
CA PHE A 187 1.00 -15.96 -12.61
C PHE A 187 1.47 -16.11 -14.07
N LEU A 188 2.59 -15.47 -14.42
CA LEU A 188 3.06 -15.40 -15.80
C LEU A 188 3.40 -16.78 -16.41
N PRO A 189 4.17 -17.68 -15.76
CA PRO A 189 4.50 -18.97 -16.36
C PRO A 189 3.25 -19.81 -16.60
N VAL A 190 2.35 -19.87 -15.61
CA VAL A 190 1.12 -20.67 -15.73
C VAL A 190 0.23 -20.08 -16.82
N TYR A 191 -0.03 -18.78 -16.81
CA TYR A 191 -0.85 -18.10 -17.83
C TYR A 191 -0.29 -18.26 -19.24
N PHE A 192 1.02 -18.10 -19.42
CA PHE A 192 1.68 -18.25 -20.71
C PHE A 192 1.56 -19.69 -21.23
N PHE A 193 1.96 -20.68 -20.43
CA PHE A 193 1.95 -22.09 -20.88
C PHE A 193 0.54 -22.64 -21.08
N THR A 194 -0.46 -22.22 -20.30
CA THR A 194 -1.86 -22.62 -20.56
C THR A 194 -2.39 -21.95 -21.83
N GLY A 195 -2.05 -20.69 -22.05
CA GLY A 195 -2.61 -19.89 -23.13
C GLY A 195 -2.05 -20.20 -24.52
N ILE A 196 -0.78 -20.59 -24.62
CA ILE A 196 -0.15 -20.97 -25.90
C ILE A 196 -0.61 -22.33 -26.44
N ARG A 197 -1.19 -23.17 -25.57
CA ARG A 197 -1.67 -24.51 -25.96
C ARG A 197 -2.95 -24.45 -26.80
N HIS A 198 -3.72 -23.38 -26.70
CA HIS A 198 -4.93 -23.18 -27.49
C HIS A 198 -4.66 -22.14 -28.60
N ALA A 199 -4.94 -22.51 -29.85
CA ALA A 199 -4.66 -21.65 -31.01
C ALA A 199 -5.38 -20.29 -30.93
N GLU A 200 -6.60 -20.27 -30.38
CA GLU A 200 -7.44 -19.09 -30.24
C GLU A 200 -6.88 -18.06 -29.22
N THR A 201 -6.25 -18.51 -28.13
CA THR A 201 -5.73 -17.63 -27.08
C THR A 201 -4.24 -17.32 -27.22
N LYS A 202 -3.52 -18.01 -28.10
CA LYS A 202 -2.05 -17.93 -28.23
C LYS A 202 -1.54 -16.50 -28.37
N MET A 203 -2.13 -15.71 -29.28
CA MET A 203 -1.71 -14.32 -29.50
C MET A 203 -1.94 -13.47 -28.25
N ASN A 204 -3.13 -13.56 -27.64
CA ASN A 204 -3.48 -12.81 -26.44
C ASN A 204 -2.55 -13.14 -25.27
N SER A 205 -2.20 -14.42 -25.10
CA SER A 205 -1.32 -14.87 -24.02
C SER A 205 0.12 -14.40 -24.21
N ILE A 206 0.64 -14.40 -25.44
CA ILE A 206 1.97 -13.85 -25.75
C ILE A 206 2.00 -12.34 -25.48
N VAL A 207 1.04 -11.59 -26.02
CA VAL A 207 0.98 -10.12 -25.87
C VAL A 207 0.82 -9.73 -24.41
N THR A 208 -0.11 -10.35 -23.68
CA THR A 208 -0.32 -10.08 -22.25
C THR A 208 0.93 -10.39 -21.42
N SER A 209 1.65 -11.47 -21.73
CA SER A 209 2.89 -11.82 -21.01
C SER A 209 3.99 -10.78 -21.25
N ILE A 210 4.15 -10.30 -22.49
CA ILE A 210 5.09 -9.21 -22.82
C ILE A 210 4.72 -7.94 -22.04
N LEU A 211 3.44 -7.57 -22.00
CA LEU A 211 2.96 -6.40 -21.26
C LEU A 211 3.20 -6.51 -19.75
N ILE A 212 3.02 -7.70 -19.18
CA ILE A 212 3.29 -7.94 -17.75
C ILE A 212 4.79 -7.82 -17.43
N VAL A 213 5.66 -8.40 -18.26
CA VAL A 213 7.12 -8.29 -18.07
C VAL A 213 7.56 -6.83 -18.21
N ALA A 214 7.10 -6.14 -19.27
CA ALA A 214 7.43 -4.75 -19.50
C ALA A 214 6.93 -3.85 -18.36
N GLY A 215 5.66 -3.99 -17.97
CA GLY A 215 5.06 -3.22 -16.88
C GLY A 215 5.77 -3.46 -15.55
N SER A 216 6.06 -4.72 -15.20
CA SER A 216 6.79 -5.06 -13.98
C SER A 216 8.23 -4.53 -13.98
N GLY A 217 8.91 -4.59 -15.13
CA GLY A 217 10.26 -4.04 -15.30
C GLY A 217 10.30 -2.51 -15.16
N LEU A 218 9.32 -1.81 -15.75
CA LEU A 218 9.17 -0.36 -15.59
C LEU A 218 8.83 0.04 -14.15
N LEU A 219 8.02 -0.75 -13.44
CA LEU A 219 7.72 -0.48 -12.04
C LEU A 219 8.94 -0.70 -11.13
N MET A 220 9.74 -1.74 -11.41
CA MET A 220 11.02 -2.00 -10.74
C MET A 220 12.02 -0.86 -10.94
N SER A 221 12.06 -0.25 -12.13
CA SER A 221 13.00 0.86 -12.40
C SER A 221 12.69 2.13 -11.59
N LEU A 222 11.44 2.29 -11.12
CA LEU A 222 11.03 3.36 -10.20
C LEU A 222 11.37 3.05 -8.73
N VAL A 223 11.80 1.83 -8.40
CA VAL A 223 12.21 1.46 -7.04
C VAL A 223 13.69 1.83 -6.85
N ARG A 224 13.97 2.55 -5.77
CA ARG A 224 15.35 2.90 -5.41
C ARG A 224 16.12 1.64 -5.07
N SER A 225 17.23 1.39 -5.76
CA SER A 225 18.08 0.23 -5.50
C SER A 225 18.74 0.31 -4.11
N PRO A 226 19.06 -0.84 -3.48
CA PRO A 226 19.79 -0.87 -2.22
C PRO A 226 21.14 -0.14 -2.31
N GLN A 227 21.85 -0.32 -3.43
CA GLN A 227 23.13 0.35 -3.68
C GLN A 227 23.00 1.88 -3.76
N ASN A 228 21.97 2.39 -4.43
CA ASN A 228 21.71 3.83 -4.46
C ASN A 228 21.27 4.35 -3.08
N SER A 229 20.63 3.51 -2.27
CA SER A 229 20.28 3.85 -0.89
C SER A 229 21.53 3.99 -0.02
N THR A 230 22.43 3.01 -0.05
CA THR A 230 23.70 3.05 0.68
C THR A 230 24.60 4.20 0.23
N PHE A 231 24.68 4.45 -1.07
CA PHE A 231 25.49 5.55 -1.64
C PHE A 231 25.05 6.92 -1.11
N ILE A 232 23.75 7.20 -1.13
CA ILE A 232 23.21 8.47 -0.61
C ILE A 232 23.38 8.55 0.92
N ASN A 233 23.18 7.46 1.66
CA ASN A 233 23.43 7.47 3.11
C ASN A 233 24.90 7.78 3.42
N GLN A 234 25.83 7.26 2.62
CA GLN A 234 27.25 7.60 2.71
C GLN A 234 27.53 9.06 2.38
N LEU A 235 26.95 9.59 1.29
CA LEU A 235 27.06 11.02 0.96
C LEU A 235 26.51 11.90 2.08
N ASN A 236 25.30 11.61 2.58
CA ASN A 236 24.65 12.35 3.66
C ASN A 236 25.48 12.33 4.94
N THR A 237 26.00 11.16 5.32
CA THR A 237 26.89 11.02 6.48
C THR A 237 28.16 11.86 6.30
N ASN A 238 28.79 11.81 5.12
CA ASN A 238 29.99 12.60 4.83
C ASN A 238 29.72 14.12 4.86
N TYR A 239 28.56 14.56 4.35
CA TYR A 239 28.16 15.97 4.43
C TYR A 239 28.02 16.41 5.88
N PHE A 240 27.29 15.67 6.71
CA PHE A 240 27.12 15.98 8.13
C PHE A 240 28.48 16.04 8.86
N VAL A 241 29.32 15.02 8.70
CA VAL A 241 30.65 14.97 9.33
C VAL A 241 31.51 16.18 8.92
N ARG A 242 31.43 16.62 7.66
CA ARG A 242 32.16 17.82 7.20
C ARG A 242 31.65 19.10 7.86
N TYR A 243 30.33 19.23 8.06
CA TYR A 243 29.76 20.37 8.79
C TYR A 243 30.17 20.37 10.27
N GLU A 244 30.25 19.19 10.91
CA GLU A 244 30.74 19.07 12.28
C GLU A 244 32.21 19.46 12.40
N GLN A 245 33.05 19.08 11.45
CA GLN A 245 34.46 19.52 11.42
C GLN A 245 34.61 21.03 11.27
N LEU A 246 33.74 21.67 10.47
CA LEU A 246 33.71 23.12 10.34
C LEU A 246 33.31 23.79 11.66
N LEU A 247 32.28 23.26 12.33
CA LEU A 247 31.84 23.74 13.64
C LEU A 247 32.96 23.62 14.68
N GLU A 248 33.62 22.47 14.75
CA GLU A 248 34.73 22.23 15.68
C GLU A 248 35.89 23.21 15.43
N THR A 249 36.20 23.49 14.16
CA THR A 249 37.24 24.46 13.79
C THR A 249 36.91 25.88 14.28
N GLU A 250 35.67 26.35 14.07
CA GLU A 250 35.23 27.67 14.54
C GLU A 250 35.22 27.74 16.07
N GLN A 251 34.76 26.68 16.75
CA GLN A 251 34.74 26.63 18.20
C GLN A 251 36.15 26.63 18.80
N ASN A 252 37.10 25.90 18.18
CA ASN A 252 38.50 25.91 18.57
C ASN A 252 39.14 27.30 18.37
N HIS A 253 38.80 27.99 17.28
CA HIS A 253 39.31 29.34 17.05
C HIS A 253 38.82 30.33 18.13
N LEU A 254 37.53 30.29 18.46
CA LEU A 254 36.95 31.15 19.50
C LEU A 254 37.52 30.83 20.89
N ASN A 255 37.67 29.55 21.22
CA ASN A 255 38.29 29.12 22.47
C ASN A 255 39.76 29.56 22.58
N ALA A 256 40.50 29.59 21.48
CA ALA A 256 41.87 30.11 21.46
C ALA A 256 41.90 31.62 21.75
N LEU A 257 40.98 32.40 21.16
CA LEU A 257 40.86 33.84 21.42
C LEU A 257 40.53 34.15 22.88
N LEU A 258 39.65 33.36 23.49
CA LEU A 258 39.29 33.47 24.91
C LEU A 258 40.47 33.12 25.83
N LYS A 259 41.25 32.09 25.49
CA LYS A 259 42.45 31.72 26.25
C LYS A 259 43.54 32.79 26.20
N THR A 260 43.67 33.53 25.10
CA THR A 260 44.65 34.62 24.99
C THR A 260 44.26 35.87 25.77
N ASN A 261 42.96 36.09 26.04
CA ASN A 261 42.46 37.29 26.73
C ASN A 261 41.46 36.93 27.85
N PRO A 262 41.88 36.19 28.89
CA PRO A 262 40.97 35.60 29.86
C PRO A 262 40.28 36.62 30.79
N GLU A 263 40.88 37.80 30.98
CA GLU A 263 40.36 38.83 31.90
C GLU A 263 39.32 39.77 31.25
N THR A 264 39.32 39.88 29.92
CA THR A 264 38.47 40.83 29.17
C THR A 264 37.37 40.15 28.36
N LEU A 265 37.62 38.93 27.87
CA LEU A 265 36.69 38.21 27.01
C LEU A 265 36.13 36.96 27.73
N THR A 266 34.83 36.97 27.97
CA THR A 266 34.09 35.84 28.54
C THR A 266 33.00 35.40 27.57
N PHE A 267 32.90 34.09 27.37
CA PHE A 267 31.85 33.49 26.55
C PHE A 267 30.50 33.70 27.22
N HIS A 268 29.51 34.19 26.48
CA HIS A 268 28.20 34.47 27.04
C HIS A 268 27.49 33.18 27.48
N PRO A 269 26.97 33.10 28.73
CA PRO A 269 26.42 31.86 29.28
C PRO A 269 25.23 31.33 28.47
N GLN A 270 24.40 32.22 27.92
CA GLN A 270 23.28 31.84 27.06
C GLN A 270 23.74 31.19 25.75
N SER A 271 24.84 31.68 25.16
CA SER A 271 25.44 31.10 23.96
C SER A 271 25.96 29.68 24.25
N GLN A 272 26.54 29.44 25.45
CA GLN A 272 26.98 28.11 25.86
C GLN A 272 25.82 27.13 26.03
N GLN A 273 24.72 27.59 26.66
CA GLN A 273 23.51 26.78 26.84
C GLN A 273 22.91 26.35 25.51
N ILE A 274 22.82 27.25 24.53
CA ILE A 274 22.33 26.93 23.18
C ILE A 274 23.23 25.88 22.52
N ILE A 275 24.56 26.07 22.57
CA ILE A 275 25.51 25.12 21.98
C ILE A 275 25.39 23.74 22.63
N GLN A 276 25.30 23.68 23.96
CA GLN A 276 25.17 22.43 24.70
C GLN A 276 23.88 21.70 24.33
N LEU A 277 22.73 22.38 24.34
CA LEU A 277 21.46 21.76 23.95
C LEU A 277 21.47 21.25 22.51
N CYS A 278 22.07 22.00 21.57
CA CYS A 278 22.25 21.51 20.21
C CYS A 278 23.13 20.25 20.15
N GLN A 279 24.21 20.15 20.94
CA GLN A 279 25.05 18.94 21.01
C GLN A 279 24.27 17.75 21.55
N GLU A 280 23.52 17.93 22.63
CA GLU A 280 22.70 16.88 23.23
C GLU A 280 21.61 16.38 22.28
N LEU A 281 20.94 17.29 21.55
CA LEU A 281 19.94 16.95 20.54
C LEU A 281 20.56 16.22 19.35
N LYS A 282 21.72 16.66 18.84
CA LYS A 282 22.44 15.94 17.78
C LYS A 282 22.83 14.53 18.21
N ALA A 283 23.39 14.37 19.41
CA ALA A 283 23.75 13.06 19.95
C ALA A 283 22.53 12.15 20.08
N TYR A 284 21.40 12.69 20.55
CA TYR A 284 20.13 11.96 20.62
C TYR A 284 19.67 11.50 19.23
N ILE A 285 19.64 12.39 18.23
CA ILE A 285 19.23 12.05 16.87
C ILE A 285 20.13 10.95 16.28
N ILE A 286 21.45 11.08 16.41
CA ILE A 286 22.41 10.07 15.93
C ILE A 286 22.17 8.72 16.61
N SER A 287 21.92 8.71 17.93
CA SER A 287 21.68 7.48 18.68
C SER A 287 20.40 6.77 18.25
N ARG A 288 19.33 7.52 17.99
CA ARG A 288 18.04 6.96 17.54
C ARG A 288 18.09 6.46 16.11
N ASP A 289 18.81 7.16 15.25
CA ASP A 289 18.95 6.81 13.84
C ASP A 289 19.86 5.59 13.63
N THR A 290 21.01 5.55 14.30
CA THR A 290 22.00 4.48 14.12
C THR A 290 21.84 3.31 15.10
N GLY A 291 21.05 3.49 16.16
CA GLY A 291 20.95 2.54 17.27
C GLY A 291 22.21 2.47 18.14
N ARG A 292 23.15 3.41 18.00
CA ARG A 292 24.43 3.43 18.71
C ARG A 292 24.75 4.82 19.25
N ASN A 293 25.27 4.90 20.47
CA ASN A 293 25.77 6.15 21.03
C ASN A 293 27.17 6.44 20.46
N VAL A 294 27.22 7.09 19.30
CA VAL A 294 28.46 7.45 18.59
C VAL A 294 28.48 8.94 18.29
N SER A 295 29.67 9.51 18.33
CA SER A 295 29.96 10.89 17.92
C SER A 295 30.04 11.01 16.40
N ALA A 296 30.01 12.25 15.90
CA ALA A 296 30.13 12.51 14.46
C ALA A 296 31.43 11.97 13.85
N ALA A 297 32.56 12.09 14.57
CA ALA A 297 33.85 11.56 14.09
C ALA A 297 33.84 10.03 13.98
N GLU A 298 33.17 9.35 14.92
CA GLU A 298 33.07 7.89 14.94
C GLU A 298 32.17 7.33 13.85
N LEU A 299 31.22 8.12 13.31
CA LEU A 299 30.42 7.71 12.15
C LEU A 299 31.31 7.35 10.97
N LYS A 300 32.32 8.19 10.69
CA LYS A 300 33.27 7.98 9.59
C LYS A 300 34.21 6.82 9.88
N THR A 301 34.77 6.74 11.09
CA THR A 301 35.77 5.72 11.46
C THR A 301 35.17 4.32 11.50
N ASN A 302 33.94 4.19 12.02
CA ASN A 302 33.27 2.90 12.19
C ASN A 302 32.40 2.50 10.99
N ASN A 303 32.44 3.28 9.90
CA ASN A 303 31.62 3.11 8.70
C ASN A 303 30.11 2.99 9.03
N ILE A 304 29.65 3.77 10.02
CA ILE A 304 28.25 3.83 10.44
C ILE A 304 27.58 4.92 9.60
N LEU A 305 26.52 4.54 8.89
CA LEU A 305 25.82 5.44 7.99
C LEU A 305 24.55 5.98 8.66
N LEU A 306 24.35 7.29 8.57
CA LEU A 306 23.08 7.92 8.89
C LEU A 306 22.02 7.50 7.88
N THR A 307 20.82 7.23 8.36
CA THR A 307 19.68 6.88 7.52
C THR A 307 18.86 8.11 7.14
N ASP A 308 18.02 7.97 6.11
CA ASP A 308 17.11 9.02 5.66
C ASP A 308 15.78 8.97 6.44
N GLY A 309 15.86 8.84 7.77
CA GLY A 309 14.70 8.79 8.67
C GLY A 309 14.01 10.15 8.86
N TRP A 310 12.74 10.14 9.29
CA TRP A 310 12.03 11.34 9.70
C TRP A 310 12.28 11.64 11.17
N VAL A 311 12.63 12.88 11.48
CA VAL A 311 13.06 13.27 12.82
C VAL A 311 11.88 13.30 13.80
N ARG A 312 10.67 13.62 13.34
CA ARG A 312 9.45 13.53 14.16
C ARG A 312 9.25 12.17 14.84
N ASP A 313 9.74 11.09 14.23
CA ASP A 313 9.60 9.74 14.79
C ASP A 313 10.47 9.55 16.05
N TYR A 314 11.47 10.42 16.23
CA TYR A 314 12.39 10.46 17.38
C TYR A 314 11.89 11.35 18.52
N PHE A 315 11.01 12.32 18.23
CA PHE A 315 10.53 13.36 19.16
C PHE A 315 9.03 13.19 19.47
N ARG A 316 8.63 12.01 19.96
CA ARG A 316 7.26 11.82 20.47
C ARG A 316 7.08 12.67 21.74
N GLU A 317 5.87 13.19 21.98
CA GLU A 317 5.59 14.20 23.04
C GLU A 317 6.04 13.79 24.46
N GLU A 318 6.12 12.49 24.73
CA GLU A 318 6.54 11.93 26.03
C GLU A 318 8.07 11.82 26.18
N GLU A 319 8.84 12.02 25.11
CA GLU A 319 10.30 11.84 25.13
C GLU A 319 11.00 13.12 25.65
N PRO A 320 12.01 13.00 26.54
CA PRO A 320 12.78 14.14 27.05
C PRO A 320 13.41 15.01 25.96
N ALA A 321 13.68 14.43 24.79
CA ALA A 321 14.24 15.15 23.66
C ALA A 321 13.28 16.20 23.09
N ALA A 322 11.96 15.96 23.12
CA ALA A 322 10.96 16.92 22.63
C ALA A 322 10.93 18.17 23.52
N GLN A 323 11.03 17.97 24.84
CA GLN A 323 11.16 19.05 25.81
C GLN A 323 12.44 19.86 25.58
N LYS A 324 13.59 19.19 25.36
CA LYS A 324 14.85 19.87 25.05
C LYS A 324 14.79 20.71 23.78
N LEU A 325 14.09 20.24 22.75
CA LEU A 325 13.89 20.99 21.51
C LEU A 325 13.05 22.25 21.74
N GLN A 326 11.98 22.15 22.55
CA GLN A 326 11.17 23.29 22.95
C GLN A 326 11.97 24.30 23.79
N SER A 327 12.77 23.82 24.76
CA SER A 327 13.66 24.68 25.55
C SER A 327 14.71 25.37 24.67
N LEU A 328 15.25 24.68 23.67
CA LEU A 328 16.17 25.28 22.71
C LEU A 328 15.48 26.39 21.90
N LYS A 329 14.24 26.16 21.45
CA LYS A 329 13.43 27.17 20.74
C LYS A 329 13.27 28.44 21.57
N GLU A 330 12.84 28.30 22.83
CA GLU A 330 12.66 29.41 23.76
C GLU A 330 13.97 30.16 24.02
N LEU A 331 15.07 29.44 24.26
CA LEU A 331 16.39 30.05 24.48
C LEU A 331 16.88 30.84 23.27
N VAL A 332 16.68 30.32 22.07
CA VAL A 332 17.04 31.02 20.82
C VAL A 332 16.16 32.26 20.62
N THR A 333 14.86 32.18 20.92
CA THR A 333 13.97 33.35 20.86
C THR A 333 14.42 34.44 21.83
N THR A 334 14.73 34.09 23.08
CA THR A 334 15.26 35.04 24.06
C THR A 334 16.61 35.60 23.63
N TYR A 335 17.51 34.76 23.12
CA TYR A 335 18.84 35.17 22.64
C TYR A 335 18.74 36.22 21.51
N ASN A 336 17.84 36.00 20.57
CA ASN A 336 17.55 36.95 19.50
C ASN A 336 17.01 38.27 20.04
N GLN A 337 16.06 38.23 20.98
CA GLN A 337 15.47 39.43 21.57
C GLN A 337 16.52 40.25 22.35
N THR A 338 17.36 39.60 23.17
CA THR A 338 18.35 40.29 24.01
C THR A 338 19.46 40.97 23.19
N ASN A 339 19.80 40.43 22.02
CA ASN A 339 20.90 40.93 21.20
C ASN A 339 20.45 41.73 19.97
N ALA A 340 19.14 41.90 19.76
CA ALA A 340 18.56 42.54 18.56
C ALA A 340 19.09 43.96 18.28
N THR A 341 19.49 44.70 19.32
CA THR A 341 19.98 46.08 19.20
C THR A 341 21.50 46.19 19.01
N LYS A 342 22.23 45.07 19.06
CA LYS A 342 23.70 45.06 18.97
C LYS A 342 24.16 45.14 17.50
N PRO A 343 25.19 45.95 17.19
CA PRO A 343 25.64 46.12 15.82
C PRO A 343 26.21 44.81 15.27
N HIS A 344 25.93 44.55 13.99
CA HIS A 344 26.33 43.35 13.23
C HIS A 344 25.73 42.02 13.70
N PHE A 345 24.91 41.98 14.75
CA PHE A 345 24.21 40.79 15.20
C PHE A 345 23.27 40.23 14.11
N GLN A 346 23.34 38.93 13.87
CA GLN A 346 22.45 38.23 12.95
C GLN A 346 21.51 37.30 13.75
N PRO A 347 20.19 37.53 13.71
CA PRO A 347 19.25 36.70 14.45
C PRO A 347 19.21 35.28 13.88
N ILE A 348 19.09 34.31 14.78
CA ILE A 348 18.97 32.89 14.43
C ILE A 348 17.54 32.62 13.97
N PRO A 349 17.30 32.02 12.79
CA PRO A 349 15.95 31.74 12.33
C PRO A 349 15.30 30.68 13.22
N VAL A 350 14.07 30.95 13.66
CA VAL A 350 13.27 30.03 14.49
C VAL A 350 12.18 29.37 13.66
N GLU A 351 11.47 30.14 12.84
CA GLU A 351 10.39 29.66 11.99
C GLU A 351 10.91 28.84 10.79
N ALA A 352 10.15 27.83 10.37
CA ALA A 352 10.51 26.95 9.25
C ALA A 352 11.90 26.29 9.38
N THR A 353 12.33 26.02 10.62
CA THR A 353 13.55 25.27 10.94
C THR A 353 13.22 24.02 11.76
N VAL A 354 14.25 23.24 12.10
CA VAL A 354 14.18 22.11 13.05
C VAL A 354 13.47 22.47 14.36
N LEU A 355 13.55 23.74 14.80
CA LEU A 355 12.92 24.23 16.03
C LEU A 355 11.40 24.40 15.92
N ASP A 356 10.85 24.45 14.70
CA ASP A 356 9.45 24.80 14.50
C ASP A 356 8.55 23.60 14.20
N LYS A 357 9.01 22.66 13.36
CA LYS A 357 8.12 21.60 12.84
C LYS A 357 8.59 20.18 13.09
N SER A 358 9.86 19.92 13.41
CA SER A 358 10.44 18.55 13.49
C SER A 358 10.13 17.63 12.29
N GLU A 359 9.59 18.15 11.19
CA GLU A 359 9.22 17.39 9.99
C GLU A 359 10.42 17.23 9.04
N GLU A 360 11.63 17.55 9.49
CA GLU A 360 12.82 17.41 8.68
C GLU A 360 13.33 15.96 8.66
N ARG A 361 14.10 15.63 7.61
CA ARG A 361 14.89 14.39 7.56
C ARG A 361 16.09 14.50 8.49
N THR A 362 16.61 13.36 8.92
CA THR A 362 17.75 13.26 9.86
C THR A 362 18.92 14.18 9.49
N LEU A 363 19.38 14.17 8.24
CA LEU A 363 20.46 15.04 7.78
C LEU A 363 20.12 16.53 7.91
N ALA A 364 18.91 16.93 7.52
CA ALA A 364 18.48 18.31 7.53
C ALA A 364 18.40 18.84 8.97
N ALA A 365 17.80 18.07 9.89
CA ALA A 365 17.72 18.44 11.30
C ALA A 365 19.10 18.54 11.96
N LEU A 366 19.99 17.57 11.71
CA LEU A 366 21.37 17.61 12.21
C LEU A 366 22.11 18.84 11.70
N ASN A 367 22.03 19.12 10.39
CA ASN A 367 22.63 20.31 9.80
C ASN A 367 21.99 21.60 10.33
N GLY A 368 20.68 21.63 10.58
CA GLY A 368 19.97 22.77 11.16
C GLY A 368 20.48 23.09 12.57
N LEU A 369 20.68 22.07 13.41
CA LEU A 369 21.29 22.22 14.74
C LEU A 369 22.74 22.72 14.63
N THR A 370 23.53 22.20 13.69
CA THR A 370 24.90 22.67 13.43
C THR A 370 24.93 24.11 12.94
N GLN A 371 23.97 24.53 12.10
CA GLN A 371 23.84 25.91 11.63
C GLN A 371 23.50 26.88 12.76
N ILE A 372 22.59 26.50 13.68
CA ILE A 372 22.32 27.29 14.89
C ILE A 372 23.61 27.51 15.68
N GLN A 373 24.39 26.46 15.90
CA GLN A 373 25.66 26.58 16.64
C GLN A 373 26.67 27.47 15.93
N LEU A 374 26.82 27.34 14.61
CA LEU A 374 27.69 28.22 13.81
C LEU A 374 27.26 29.69 13.92
N GLN A 375 25.96 29.99 13.84
CA GLN A 375 25.45 31.35 13.98
C GLN A 375 25.67 31.91 15.39
N VAL A 376 25.50 31.09 16.44
CA VAL A 376 25.84 31.48 17.82
C VAL A 376 27.32 31.84 17.91
N LEU A 377 28.22 31.00 17.40
CA LEU A 377 29.67 31.26 17.43
C LEU A 377 30.06 32.52 16.65
N GLN A 378 29.44 32.75 15.48
CA GLN A 378 29.68 33.96 14.68
C GLN A 378 29.24 35.23 15.41
N ASN A 379 28.02 35.21 15.98
CA ASN A 379 27.52 36.31 16.78
C ASN A 379 28.40 36.54 18.01
N GLU A 380 28.79 35.49 18.73
CA GLU A 380 29.68 35.57 19.89
C GLU A 380 31.01 36.26 19.52
N ARG A 381 31.62 35.86 18.40
CA ARG A 381 32.85 36.49 17.90
C ARG A 381 32.66 37.98 17.62
N GLN A 382 31.56 38.38 17.00
CA GLN A 382 31.27 39.78 16.72
C GLN A 382 31.01 40.57 18.01
N LEU A 383 30.29 39.99 18.97
CA LEU A 383 30.00 40.61 20.26
C LEU A 383 31.26 40.78 21.10
N LEU A 384 32.19 39.83 21.03
CA LEU A 384 33.49 39.93 21.68
C LEU A 384 34.39 40.97 21.01
N ALA A 385 34.29 41.16 19.68
CA ALA A 385 35.05 42.21 18.98
C ALA A 385 34.59 43.65 19.31
N LEU A 386 33.45 43.82 19.97
CA LEU A 386 32.95 45.12 20.43
C LEU A 386 33.43 45.49 21.86
N LYS A 387 34.05 44.54 22.57
CA LYS A 387 34.65 44.74 23.90
C LYS A 387 36.15 44.96 23.75
#